data_AF-A0A1V5Q0Q6-F1
#
_entry.id   AF-A0A1V5Q0Q6-F1
#
_cell.length_a   1.000
_cell.length_b   1.000
_cell.length_c   1.000
_cell.angle_alpha   90.00
_cell.angle_beta   90.00
_cell.angle_gamma   90.00
#
_symmetry.space_group_name_H-M   'P 1'
#
loop_
_entity.id
_entity.type
_entity.pdbx_description
1 polymer ?
#
loop_
_entity_poly.entity_id
_entity_poly.type
_entity_poly.pdbx_seq_one_letter_code
_entity_poly.pdbx_strand_id
1 'polypeptide(L)'
;MTDIEQSGASTLTGSKQTMASWARIIESLEAIPPVYRAAYAAFTKGVQSFPTLILTPASRELSRKISEKLLWIAGNTLTVLERDGNQITGREFNLDALRDVEVGTILLYSWITISGITQTGEFVSSTFAFNTATLRHFTTLLEQARGFPAKMPSAALHSEQAKLDYLQKIAYKFMNFAKSSIRPDAKVITSLWQPEIRVKSFDFLGIQLFRTISTAHLLIVTDKEVILIRDDPRIKSVRGARHGGVWRYIPRRSLVAAEIGESTGNLLTMTLLLTDNGHLDILFATEQQHALSETQKLLP
;
A
#
# COMPACT_ATOMS: atom_id res chain seq x y z
N MET A 1 14.83 28.11 -47.91
CA MET A 1 13.45 27.87 -47.46
C MET A 1 13.51 26.60 -46.61
N THR A 2 13.89 26.77 -45.35
CA THR A 2 14.09 25.69 -44.37
C THR A 2 14.00 26.34 -43.00
N ASP A 3 12.78 26.53 -42.53
CA ASP A 3 12.50 26.84 -41.13
C ASP A 3 12.42 25.51 -40.37
N ILE A 4 13.43 25.25 -39.55
CA ILE A 4 13.37 24.21 -38.52
C ILE A 4 13.02 24.94 -37.23
N GLU A 5 11.74 24.89 -36.85
CA GLU A 5 11.28 25.31 -35.52
C GLU A 5 11.92 24.43 -34.46
N GLN A 6 12.89 24.99 -33.75
CA GLN A 6 13.36 24.47 -32.48
C GLN A 6 12.27 24.69 -31.43
N SER A 7 11.46 23.66 -31.15
CA SER A 7 10.54 23.70 -30.01
C SER A 7 11.34 23.65 -28.71
N GLY A 8 11.21 24.71 -27.92
CA GLY A 8 11.92 24.90 -26.65
C GLY A 8 11.49 23.87 -25.62
N ALA A 9 12.40 22.95 -25.28
CA ALA A 9 12.32 22.18 -24.05
C ALA A 9 12.58 23.12 -22.85
N SER A 10 11.51 23.79 -22.40
CA SER A 10 11.51 24.54 -21.14
C SER A 10 11.93 23.61 -20.00
N THR A 11 13.18 23.76 -19.54
CA THR A 11 13.69 23.06 -18.37
C THR A 11 12.87 23.50 -17.16
N LEU A 12 11.99 22.62 -16.67
CA LEU A 12 11.17 22.90 -15.50
C LEU A 12 12.10 23.15 -14.30
N THR A 13 11.81 24.18 -13.51
CA THR A 13 12.51 24.42 -12.24
C THR A 13 12.28 23.25 -11.29
N GLY A 14 13.21 23.00 -10.34
CA GLY A 14 13.09 21.90 -9.39
C GLY A 14 11.74 21.86 -8.65
N SER A 15 11.19 23.02 -8.29
CA SER A 15 9.86 23.15 -7.69
C SER A 15 8.71 22.72 -8.63
N LYS A 16 8.77 23.07 -9.92
CA LYS A 16 7.77 22.66 -10.92
C LYS A 16 7.86 21.16 -11.22
N GLN A 17 9.07 20.60 -11.21
CA GLN A 17 9.28 19.16 -11.38
C GLN A 17 8.72 18.37 -10.18
N THR A 18 8.91 18.86 -8.95
CA THR A 18 8.31 18.23 -7.76
C THR A 18 6.79 18.30 -7.77
N MET A 19 6.19 19.45 -8.13
CA MET A 19 4.72 19.57 -8.19
C MET A 19 4.10 18.71 -9.30
N ALA A 20 4.84 18.35 -10.36
CA ALA A 20 4.35 17.47 -11.40
C ALA A 20 4.13 16.03 -10.92
N SER A 21 4.76 15.61 -9.81
CA SER A 21 4.53 14.30 -9.21
C SER A 21 3.44 14.30 -8.12
N TRP A 22 2.73 15.41 -7.94
CA TRP A 22 1.66 15.52 -6.95
C TRP A 22 0.34 14.96 -7.48
N ALA A 23 -0.39 14.24 -6.63
CA ALA A 23 -1.79 13.94 -6.90
C ALA A 23 -2.63 15.21 -6.73
N ARG A 24 -3.72 15.33 -7.49
CA ARG A 24 -4.59 16.51 -7.49
C ARG A 24 -6.04 16.12 -7.21
N ILE A 25 -6.72 16.89 -6.37
CA ILE A 25 -8.17 16.83 -6.26
C ILE A 25 -8.78 17.58 -7.45
N ILE A 26 -9.79 16.98 -8.07
CA ILE A 26 -10.62 17.62 -9.08
C ILE A 26 -12.00 17.83 -8.47
N GLU A 27 -12.40 19.10 -8.34
CA GLU A 27 -13.60 19.52 -7.59
C GLU A 27 -14.79 19.87 -8.49
N SER A 28 -14.61 19.88 -9.82
CA SER A 28 -15.68 20.18 -10.77
C SER A 28 -15.53 19.43 -12.09
N LEU A 29 -16.63 19.29 -12.83
CA LEU A 29 -16.67 18.66 -14.16
C LEU A 29 -15.74 19.36 -15.16
N GLU A 30 -15.67 20.69 -15.09
CA GLU A 30 -14.85 21.51 -15.98
C GLU A 30 -13.35 21.25 -15.78
N ALA A 31 -12.96 20.97 -14.53
CA ALA A 31 -11.59 20.69 -14.14
C ALA A 31 -11.12 19.27 -14.50
N ILE A 32 -12.01 18.38 -14.96
CA ILE A 32 -11.61 17.06 -15.47
C ILE A 32 -10.77 17.24 -16.74
N PRO A 33 -9.56 16.63 -16.81
CA PRO A 33 -8.73 16.71 -18.00
C PRO A 33 -9.50 16.21 -19.24
N PRO A 34 -9.45 16.91 -20.39
CA PRO A 34 -10.27 16.59 -21.56
C PRO A 34 -10.20 15.12 -22.00
N VAL A 35 -9.03 14.50 -21.87
CA VAL A 35 -8.79 13.08 -22.22
C VAL A 35 -9.67 12.10 -21.41
N TYR A 36 -10.08 12.45 -20.19
CA TYR A 36 -10.91 11.59 -19.35
C TYR A 36 -12.40 11.89 -19.43
N ARG A 37 -12.83 13.04 -20.00
CA ARG A 37 -14.22 13.50 -19.92
C ARG A 37 -15.22 12.50 -20.52
N ALA A 38 -14.91 11.95 -21.69
CA ALA A 38 -15.79 10.98 -22.36
C ALA A 38 -15.93 9.69 -21.55
N ALA A 39 -14.82 9.15 -21.03
CA ALA A 39 -14.83 7.97 -20.18
C ALA A 39 -15.56 8.23 -18.86
N TYR A 40 -15.27 9.34 -18.18
CA TYR A 40 -15.96 9.75 -16.95
C TYR A 40 -17.47 9.83 -17.15
N ALA A 41 -17.94 10.46 -18.23
CA ALA A 41 -19.36 10.57 -18.54
C ALA A 41 -20.01 9.19 -18.79
N ALA A 42 -19.27 8.22 -19.34
CA ALA A 42 -19.76 6.86 -19.55
C ALA A 42 -20.00 6.11 -18.22
N PHE A 43 -19.09 6.27 -17.26
CA PHE A 43 -19.16 5.62 -15.94
C PHE A 43 -20.08 6.33 -14.95
N THR A 44 -20.42 7.60 -15.17
CA THR A 44 -21.24 8.41 -14.23
C THR A 44 -22.67 8.66 -14.69
N LYS A 45 -23.15 7.93 -15.71
CA LYS A 45 -24.55 7.99 -16.15
C LYS A 45 -25.49 7.71 -14.97
N GLY A 46 -26.22 8.73 -14.51
CA GLY A 46 -27.18 8.62 -13.41
C GLY A 46 -26.65 8.95 -12.01
N VAL A 47 -25.40 9.38 -11.87
CA VAL A 47 -24.87 9.86 -10.59
C VAL A 47 -25.41 11.26 -10.27
N GLN A 48 -26.09 11.43 -9.13
CA GLN A 48 -26.78 12.69 -8.78
C GLN A 48 -25.85 13.81 -8.30
N SER A 49 -24.63 13.51 -7.84
CA SER A 49 -23.69 14.50 -7.32
C SER A 49 -22.27 14.27 -7.82
N PHE A 50 -21.53 15.35 -8.02
CA PHE A 50 -20.14 15.27 -8.46
C PHE A 50 -19.26 14.70 -7.34
N PRO A 51 -18.61 13.53 -7.53
CA PRO A 51 -17.77 12.94 -6.51
C PRO A 51 -16.43 13.69 -6.42
N THR A 52 -15.76 13.58 -5.28
CA THR A 52 -14.36 14.00 -5.19
C THR A 52 -13.51 13.06 -6.04
N LEU A 53 -12.90 13.62 -7.09
CA LEU A 53 -12.01 12.92 -8.00
C LEU A 53 -10.56 13.16 -7.59
N ILE A 54 -9.71 12.15 -7.75
CA ILE A 54 -8.27 12.26 -7.54
C ILE A 54 -7.57 11.90 -8.84
N LEU A 55 -6.71 12.79 -9.33
CA LEU A 55 -5.84 12.55 -10.48
C LEU A 55 -4.43 12.25 -9.99
N THR A 56 -3.92 11.05 -10.24
CA THR A 56 -2.53 10.67 -9.95
C THR A 56 -1.66 10.86 -11.18
N PRO A 57 -0.46 11.43 -11.05
CA PRO A 57 0.42 11.63 -12.19
C PRO A 57 0.99 10.31 -12.71
N ALA A 58 1.49 10.34 -13.95
CA ALA A 58 2.37 9.27 -14.41
C ALA A 58 3.70 9.32 -13.64
N SER A 59 4.24 8.15 -13.31
CA SER A 59 5.54 8.03 -12.63
C SER A 59 6.44 7.01 -13.30
N ARG A 60 7.74 7.27 -13.26
CA ARG A 60 8.79 6.31 -13.65
C ARG A 60 9.67 5.91 -12.46
N GLU A 61 9.30 6.36 -11.27
CA GLU A 61 10.02 6.00 -10.06
C GLU A 61 9.75 4.52 -9.75
N LEU A 62 10.82 3.72 -9.65
CA LEU A 62 10.86 2.28 -9.34
C LEU A 62 10.69 1.30 -10.51
N SER A 63 11.52 1.45 -11.54
CA SER A 63 11.75 0.50 -12.67
C SER A 63 10.52 0.09 -13.49
N ARG A 64 9.31 0.42 -13.07
CA ARG A 64 8.03 0.23 -13.76
C ARG A 64 7.39 1.58 -14.03
N LYS A 65 6.94 1.77 -15.27
CA LYS A 65 6.16 2.95 -15.66
C LYS A 65 4.76 2.81 -15.07
N ILE A 66 4.39 3.74 -14.21
CA ILE A 66 3.02 3.90 -13.70
C ILE A 66 2.37 5.00 -14.53
N SER A 67 1.23 4.67 -15.12
CA SER A 67 0.38 5.58 -15.91
C SER A 67 -0.36 6.58 -15.02
N GLU A 68 -0.75 7.70 -15.62
CA GLU A 68 -1.70 8.64 -15.02
C GLU A 68 -3.06 7.96 -14.83
N LYS A 69 -3.71 8.21 -13.69
CA LYS A 69 -5.01 7.64 -13.35
C LYS A 69 -5.95 8.68 -12.77
N LEU A 70 -7.22 8.61 -13.16
CA LEU A 70 -8.30 9.36 -12.53
C LEU A 70 -9.15 8.38 -11.72
N LEU A 71 -9.40 8.67 -10.46
CA LEU A 71 -10.12 7.78 -9.55
C LEU A 71 -11.16 8.53 -8.73
N TRP A 72 -12.23 7.84 -8.36
CA TRP A 72 -13.25 8.31 -7.42
C TRP A 72 -14.00 7.15 -6.78
N ILE A 73 -14.69 7.44 -5.69
CA ILE A 73 -15.63 6.51 -5.08
C ILE A 73 -17.05 7.06 -5.24
N ALA A 74 -17.95 6.19 -5.68
CA ALA A 74 -19.39 6.43 -5.69
C ALA A 74 -20.09 5.27 -4.96
N GLY A 75 -20.68 5.56 -3.80
CA GLY A 75 -21.24 4.53 -2.93
C GLY A 75 -20.17 3.52 -2.49
N ASN A 76 -20.34 2.25 -2.86
CA ASN A 76 -19.41 1.16 -2.56
C ASN A 76 -18.47 0.79 -3.72
N THR A 77 -18.41 1.64 -4.75
CA THR A 77 -17.64 1.37 -5.97
C THR A 77 -16.50 2.37 -6.09
N LEU A 78 -15.26 1.85 -6.17
CA LEU A 78 -14.10 2.61 -6.61
C LEU A 78 -13.95 2.44 -8.12
N THR A 79 -14.02 3.54 -8.86
CA THR A 79 -13.71 3.55 -10.29
C THR A 79 -12.30 4.09 -10.51
N VAL A 80 -11.55 3.43 -11.39
CA VAL A 80 -10.20 3.80 -11.78
C VAL A 80 -10.14 3.87 -13.30
N LEU A 81 -9.88 5.06 -13.84
CA LEU A 81 -9.59 5.28 -15.25
C LEU A 81 -8.09 5.42 -15.44
N GLU A 82 -7.51 4.55 -16.26
CA GLU A 82 -6.09 4.47 -16.53
C GLU A 82 -5.80 4.92 -17.96
N ARG A 83 -4.81 5.80 -18.12
CA ARG A 83 -4.38 6.27 -19.43
C ARG A 83 -3.16 5.48 -19.92
N ASP A 84 -3.34 4.75 -21.01
CA ASP A 84 -2.24 4.14 -21.75
C ASP A 84 -2.13 4.75 -23.15
N GLY A 85 -1.17 5.67 -23.31
CA GLY A 85 -1.03 6.49 -24.51
C GLY A 85 -2.30 7.33 -24.77
N ASN A 86 -3.02 6.97 -25.83
CA ASN A 86 -4.28 7.62 -26.26
C ASN A 86 -5.53 6.84 -25.85
N GLN A 87 -5.38 5.68 -25.21
CA GLN A 87 -6.50 4.87 -24.76
C GLN A 87 -6.75 5.09 -23.26
N ILE A 88 -8.03 5.19 -22.90
CA ILE A 88 -8.49 5.18 -21.51
C ILE A 88 -9.14 3.83 -21.26
N THR A 89 -8.63 3.09 -20.29
CA THR A 89 -9.29 1.88 -19.79
C THR A 89 -9.89 2.17 -18.42
N GLY A 90 -11.06 1.61 -18.14
CA GLY A 90 -11.77 1.80 -16.88
C GLY A 90 -11.92 0.48 -16.13
N ARG A 91 -11.74 0.52 -14.82
CA ARG A 91 -11.98 -0.61 -13.92
C ARG A 91 -12.81 -0.14 -12.74
N GLU A 92 -13.73 -0.98 -12.31
CA GLU A 92 -14.57 -0.73 -11.14
C GLU A 92 -14.37 -1.85 -10.13
N PHE A 93 -14.04 -1.45 -8.90
CA PHE A 93 -13.85 -2.34 -7.76
C PHE A 93 -14.98 -2.14 -6.77
N ASN A 94 -15.59 -3.23 -6.32
CA ASN A 94 -16.44 -3.20 -5.14
C ASN A 94 -15.51 -3.16 -3.90
N LEU A 95 -15.66 -2.13 -3.06
CA LEU A 95 -14.79 -1.95 -1.88
C LEU A 95 -14.92 -3.12 -0.89
N ASP A 96 -16.10 -3.72 -0.77
CA ASP A 96 -16.31 -4.90 0.07
C ASP A 96 -15.68 -6.18 -0.51
N ALA A 97 -15.36 -6.19 -1.81
CA ALA A 97 -14.72 -7.31 -2.48
C ALA A 97 -13.20 -7.13 -2.67
N LEU A 98 -12.62 -6.06 -2.10
CA LEU A 98 -11.18 -5.89 -2.13
C LEU A 98 -10.49 -7.00 -1.32
N ARG A 99 -9.47 -7.60 -1.94
CA ARG A 99 -8.63 -8.63 -1.32
C ARG A 99 -7.59 -8.01 -0.42
N ASP A 100 -6.95 -6.93 -0.89
CA ASP A 100 -5.96 -6.22 -0.10
C ASP A 100 -5.70 -4.79 -0.61
N VAL A 101 -5.21 -3.96 0.30
CA VAL A 101 -4.71 -2.61 0.01
C VAL A 101 -3.27 -2.52 0.48
N GLU A 102 -2.34 -2.22 -0.43
CA GLU A 102 -0.96 -1.89 -0.09
C GLU A 102 -0.77 -0.37 -0.13
N VAL A 103 -0.09 0.19 0.86
CA VAL A 103 0.35 1.58 0.89
C VAL A 103 1.85 1.57 1.11
N GLY A 104 2.60 2.29 0.28
CA GLY A 104 4.02 2.50 0.48
C GLY A 104 4.33 3.98 0.60
N THR A 105 5.25 4.32 1.48
CA THR A 105 5.73 5.70 1.64
C THR A 105 7.21 5.68 1.94
N ILE A 106 7.99 6.35 1.10
CA ILE A 106 9.46 6.41 1.16
C ILE A 106 9.88 7.81 0.78
N LEU A 107 10.38 8.57 1.75
CA LEU A 107 10.73 9.97 1.55
C LEU A 107 9.56 10.76 0.93
N LEU A 108 9.71 11.21 -0.32
CA LEU A 108 8.70 11.96 -1.07
C LEU A 108 7.91 11.09 -2.06
N TYR A 109 8.20 9.80 -2.14
CA TYR A 109 7.50 8.88 -3.02
C TYR A 109 6.52 8.03 -2.21
N SER A 110 5.25 8.05 -2.63
CA SER A 110 4.22 7.17 -2.12
C SER A 110 3.53 6.43 -3.25
N TRP A 111 3.03 5.25 -2.94
CA TRP A 111 2.14 4.51 -3.82
C TRP A 111 1.04 3.85 -3.00
N ILE A 112 -0.06 3.56 -3.67
CA ILE A 112 -1.12 2.72 -3.15
C ILE A 112 -1.44 1.71 -4.25
N THR A 113 -1.59 0.45 -3.85
CA THR A 113 -2.06 -0.63 -4.71
C THR A 113 -3.34 -1.18 -4.13
N ILE A 114 -4.38 -1.22 -4.95
CA ILE A 114 -5.65 -1.86 -4.61
C ILE A 114 -5.77 -3.12 -5.43
N SER A 115 -6.08 -4.24 -4.77
CA SER A 115 -6.21 -5.54 -5.42
C SER A 115 -7.53 -6.19 -5.07
N GLY A 116 -8.25 -6.68 -6.07
CA GLY A 116 -9.54 -7.34 -5.87
C GLY A 116 -10.19 -7.74 -7.18
N ILE A 117 -11.37 -8.35 -7.06
CA ILE A 117 -12.19 -8.72 -8.21
C ILE A 117 -12.91 -7.46 -8.72
N THR A 118 -12.79 -7.18 -10.01
CA THR A 118 -13.52 -6.09 -10.67
C THR A 118 -15.00 -6.44 -10.81
N GLN A 119 -15.85 -5.46 -11.12
CA GLN A 119 -17.26 -5.75 -11.46
C GLN A 119 -17.43 -6.68 -12.67
N THR A 120 -16.40 -6.81 -13.53
CA THR A 120 -16.38 -7.75 -14.65
C THR A 120 -15.96 -9.18 -14.24
N GLY A 121 -15.65 -9.41 -12.96
CA GLY A 121 -15.27 -10.73 -12.43
C GLY A 121 -13.78 -11.06 -12.52
N GLU A 122 -12.94 -10.14 -12.98
CA GLU A 122 -11.51 -10.38 -13.13
C GLU A 122 -10.73 -9.94 -11.89
N PHE A 123 -9.80 -10.76 -11.43
CA PHE A 123 -8.87 -10.34 -10.37
C PHE A 123 -7.82 -9.39 -10.94
N VAL A 124 -7.76 -8.14 -10.44
CA VAL A 124 -6.82 -7.12 -10.93
C VAL A 124 -6.24 -6.33 -9.77
N SER A 125 -4.97 -5.92 -9.92
CA SER A 125 -4.32 -4.92 -9.06
C SER A 125 -4.13 -3.61 -9.82
N SER A 126 -4.49 -2.49 -9.19
CA SER A 126 -4.24 -1.14 -9.71
C SER A 126 -3.34 -0.36 -8.76
N THR A 127 -2.16 0.01 -9.25
CA THR A 127 -1.19 0.83 -8.51
C THR A 127 -1.20 2.26 -9.02
N PHE A 128 -1.22 3.20 -8.07
CA PHE A 128 -1.12 4.64 -8.29
C PHE A 128 0.02 5.19 -7.46
N ALA A 129 0.87 6.01 -8.09
CA ALA A 129 2.04 6.61 -7.47
C ALA A 129 1.95 8.13 -7.49
N PHE A 130 2.44 8.76 -6.43
CA PHE A 130 2.30 10.18 -6.20
C PHE A 130 3.33 10.65 -5.16
N ASN A 131 3.47 11.97 -5.06
CA ASN A 131 4.31 12.58 -4.05
C ASN A 131 3.66 12.48 -2.67
N THR A 132 4.40 12.04 -1.67
CA THR A 132 3.92 11.88 -0.28
C THR A 132 3.28 13.15 0.30
N ALA A 133 3.65 14.35 -0.16
CA ALA A 133 3.01 15.62 0.23
C ALA A 133 1.50 15.65 -0.02
N THR A 134 1.02 14.81 -0.95
CA THR A 134 -0.39 14.69 -1.35
C THR A 134 -1.08 13.42 -0.83
N LEU A 135 -0.45 12.66 0.06
CA LEU A 135 -1.04 11.44 0.65
C LEU A 135 -2.40 11.68 1.30
N ARG A 136 -2.60 12.85 1.91
CA ARG A 136 -3.88 13.25 2.52
C ARG A 136 -5.07 13.23 1.56
N HIS A 137 -4.83 13.34 0.25
CA HIS A 137 -5.90 13.25 -0.76
C HIS A 137 -6.50 11.84 -0.83
N PHE A 138 -5.78 10.82 -0.36
CA PHE A 138 -6.22 9.42 -0.39
C PHE A 138 -6.79 8.94 0.94
N THR A 139 -6.84 9.77 2.00
CA THR A 139 -7.31 9.35 3.32
C THR A 139 -8.70 8.74 3.26
N THR A 140 -9.67 9.43 2.65
CA THR A 140 -11.04 8.93 2.51
C THR A 140 -11.11 7.65 1.69
N LEU A 141 -10.31 7.55 0.62
CA LEU A 141 -10.25 6.33 -0.19
C LEU A 141 -9.71 5.15 0.61
N LEU A 142 -8.64 5.35 1.38
CA LEU A 142 -8.03 4.29 2.20
C LEU A 142 -8.97 3.87 3.34
N GLU A 143 -9.64 4.81 3.99
CA GLU A 143 -10.63 4.54 5.02
C GLU A 143 -11.80 3.71 4.46
N GLN A 144 -12.35 4.10 3.32
CA GLN A 144 -13.46 3.36 2.69
C GLN A 144 -13.02 2.00 2.14
N ALA A 145 -11.86 1.92 1.47
CA ALA A 145 -11.32 0.65 0.97
C ALA A 145 -11.01 -0.35 2.08
N ARG A 146 -10.66 0.15 3.27
CA ARG A 146 -10.50 -0.67 4.46
C ARG A 146 -11.83 -0.92 5.18
N GLY A 147 -12.91 -0.21 4.86
CA GLY A 147 -14.23 -0.36 5.46
C GLY A 147 -14.36 0.28 6.85
N PHE A 148 -13.77 1.47 7.04
CA PHE A 148 -13.91 2.24 8.28
C PHE A 148 -15.37 2.65 8.51
N PRO A 149 -15.88 2.61 9.75
CA PRO A 149 -17.20 3.12 10.07
C PRO A 149 -17.22 4.65 10.00
N ALA A 150 -18.39 5.23 9.64
CA ALA A 150 -18.53 6.66 9.43
C ALA A 150 -18.29 7.54 10.69
N LYS A 151 -18.50 6.99 11.92
CA LYS A 151 -18.25 7.68 13.20
C LYS A 151 -17.94 6.67 14.29
N MET A 152 -16.84 6.84 15.06
CA MET A 152 -16.51 6.01 16.22
C MET A 152 -15.81 6.81 17.34
N PRO A 153 -15.98 6.43 18.62
CA PRO A 153 -15.34 7.09 19.76
C PRO A 153 -13.84 6.77 19.86
N SER A 154 -13.02 7.78 20.16
CA SER A 154 -11.55 7.67 20.17
C SER A 154 -10.95 6.87 21.33
N ALA A 155 -11.70 6.64 22.43
CA ALA A 155 -11.16 6.03 23.65
C ALA A 155 -10.77 4.54 23.47
N ALA A 156 -11.60 3.76 22.76
CA ALA A 156 -11.33 2.35 22.49
C ALA A 156 -10.07 2.17 21.61
N LEU A 157 -9.84 3.08 20.68
CA LEU A 157 -8.64 3.05 19.84
C LEU A 157 -7.36 3.19 20.67
N HIS A 158 -7.34 4.05 21.69
CA HIS A 158 -6.14 4.24 22.52
C HIS A 158 -5.77 2.98 23.30
N SER A 159 -6.75 2.26 23.84
CA SER A 159 -6.48 0.99 24.54
C SER A 159 -5.94 -0.09 23.60
N GLU A 160 -6.45 -0.15 22.37
CA GLU A 160 -5.99 -1.11 21.37
C GLU A 160 -4.59 -0.75 20.83
N GLN A 161 -4.30 0.54 20.67
CA GLN A 161 -2.95 1.03 20.35
C GLN A 161 -1.93 0.77 21.47
N ALA A 162 -2.35 0.84 22.73
CA ALA A 162 -1.47 0.60 23.89
C ALA A 162 -0.95 -0.85 23.96
N LYS A 163 -1.67 -1.82 23.39
CA LYS A 163 -1.19 -3.22 23.25
C LYS A 163 0.12 -3.33 22.46
N LEU A 164 0.45 -2.32 21.65
CA LEU A 164 1.65 -2.26 20.83
C LEU A 164 2.83 -1.55 21.54
N ASP A 165 2.66 -1.07 22.77
CA ASP A 165 3.68 -0.30 23.51
C ASP A 165 4.93 -1.11 23.84
N TYR A 166 4.84 -2.44 23.86
CA TYR A 166 6.02 -3.30 24.02
C TYR A 166 7.08 -3.05 22.93
N LEU A 167 6.67 -2.58 21.73
CA LEU A 167 7.56 -2.23 20.64
C LEU A 167 8.37 -0.96 20.90
N GLN A 168 8.01 -0.13 21.88
CA GLN A 168 8.67 1.15 22.14
C GLN A 168 10.19 1.00 22.32
N LYS A 169 10.62 -0.04 23.04
CA LYS A 169 12.03 -0.27 23.36
C LYS A 169 12.80 -1.04 22.28
N ILE A 170 12.10 -1.85 21.48
CA ILE A 170 12.74 -2.79 20.53
C ILE A 170 12.60 -2.36 19.07
N ALA A 171 11.56 -1.61 18.73
CA ALA A 171 11.21 -1.24 17.37
C ALA A 171 10.33 0.03 17.32
N TYR A 172 10.79 1.14 17.93
CA TYR A 172 10.02 2.39 18.05
C TYR A 172 9.38 2.88 16.74
N LYS A 173 10.10 2.77 15.62
CA LYS A 173 9.58 3.11 14.28
C LYS A 173 8.32 2.28 13.95
N PHE A 174 8.39 0.96 14.16
CA PHE A 174 7.29 0.05 13.88
C PHE A 174 6.15 0.22 14.88
N MET A 175 6.43 0.61 16.13
CA MET A 175 5.38 1.01 17.07
C MET A 175 4.52 2.16 16.50
N ASN A 176 5.17 3.23 16.02
CA ASN A 176 4.44 4.37 15.46
C ASN A 176 3.65 3.98 14.21
N PHE A 177 4.26 3.19 13.32
CA PHE A 177 3.58 2.66 12.14
C PHE A 177 2.38 1.80 12.50
N ALA A 178 2.52 0.94 13.51
CA ALA A 178 1.46 0.07 13.98
C ALA A 178 0.30 0.88 14.54
N LYS A 179 0.57 1.83 15.44
CA LYS A 179 -0.46 2.67 16.06
C LYS A 179 -1.25 3.48 15.04
N SER A 180 -0.59 4.06 14.04
CA SER A 180 -1.27 4.78 12.95
C SER A 180 -2.06 3.88 12.01
N SER A 181 -1.83 2.57 12.06
CA SER A 181 -2.49 1.60 11.18
C SER A 181 -3.75 1.00 11.80
N ILE A 182 -3.92 1.03 13.12
CA ILE A 182 -5.08 0.40 13.77
C ILE A 182 -6.35 1.20 13.45
N ARG A 183 -7.40 0.48 13.01
CA ARG A 183 -8.70 1.08 12.77
C ARG A 183 -9.37 1.47 14.09
N PRO A 184 -10.18 2.54 14.14
CA PRO A 184 -10.91 2.94 15.35
C PRO A 184 -11.82 1.86 15.94
N ASP A 185 -12.29 0.93 15.12
CA ASP A 185 -13.22 -0.15 15.48
C ASP A 185 -12.59 -1.54 15.58
N ALA A 186 -11.27 -1.64 15.36
CA ALA A 186 -10.56 -2.91 15.39
C ALA A 186 -10.02 -3.23 16.78
N LYS A 187 -10.11 -4.50 17.16
CA LYS A 187 -9.45 -5.07 18.33
C LYS A 187 -8.17 -5.76 17.90
N VAL A 188 -7.04 -5.36 18.45
CA VAL A 188 -5.76 -6.04 18.29
C VAL A 188 -5.82 -7.35 19.08
N ILE A 189 -5.68 -8.46 18.36
CA ILE A 189 -5.66 -9.82 18.92
C ILE A 189 -4.23 -10.21 19.27
N THR A 190 -3.31 -10.07 18.31
CA THR A 190 -1.88 -10.33 18.50
C THR A 190 -1.04 -9.50 17.54
N SER A 191 0.25 -9.36 17.85
CA SER A 191 1.24 -8.79 16.94
C SER A 191 2.57 -9.51 17.07
N LEU A 192 3.23 -9.72 15.94
CA LEU A 192 4.48 -10.45 15.83
C LEU A 192 5.54 -9.60 15.14
N TRP A 193 6.57 -9.24 15.89
CA TRP A 193 7.70 -8.45 15.42
C TRP A 193 8.85 -9.36 14.99
N GLN A 194 9.36 -9.13 13.79
CA GLN A 194 10.54 -9.79 13.26
C GLN A 194 11.58 -8.73 12.86
N PRO A 195 12.74 -8.68 13.54
CA PRO A 195 13.84 -7.83 13.10
C PRO A 195 14.41 -8.29 11.76
N GLU A 196 15.22 -7.43 11.13
CA GLU A 196 15.89 -7.75 9.87
C GLU A 196 16.68 -9.05 9.97
N ILE A 197 16.42 -9.99 9.04
CA ILE A 197 17.12 -11.27 8.97
C ILE A 197 18.33 -11.10 8.06
N ARG A 198 19.52 -11.37 8.62
CA ARG A 198 20.80 -11.30 7.91
C ARG A 198 21.54 -12.62 7.99
N VAL A 199 22.19 -13.00 6.90
CA VAL A 199 23.14 -14.10 6.88
C VAL A 199 24.53 -13.58 6.57
N LYS A 200 25.54 -14.24 7.16
CA LYS A 200 26.94 -13.98 6.84
C LYS A 200 27.20 -14.39 5.40
N SER A 201 27.61 -13.46 4.56
CA SER A 201 27.83 -13.70 3.12
C SER A 201 29.29 -13.93 2.77
N PHE A 202 30.24 -13.33 3.52
CA PHE A 202 31.67 -13.49 3.28
C PHE A 202 32.49 -13.14 4.53
N ASP A 203 33.62 -13.80 4.72
CA ASP A 203 34.63 -13.46 5.73
C ASP A 203 35.99 -13.33 5.05
N PHE A 204 36.54 -12.13 4.99
CA PHE A 204 37.87 -11.91 4.42
C PHE A 204 38.56 -10.78 5.17
N LEU A 205 39.81 -11.04 5.59
CA LEU A 205 40.63 -10.12 6.38
C LEU A 205 39.95 -9.62 7.68
N GLY A 206 39.14 -10.46 8.32
CA GLY A 206 38.45 -10.14 9.58
C GLY A 206 37.23 -9.23 9.42
N ILE A 207 36.85 -8.87 8.18
CA ILE A 207 35.65 -8.10 7.89
C ILE A 207 34.50 -9.06 7.60
N GLN A 208 33.50 -9.08 8.50
CA GLN A 208 32.29 -9.86 8.32
C GLN A 208 31.28 -9.08 7.47
N LEU A 209 31.02 -9.59 6.26
CA LEU A 209 29.97 -9.06 5.40
C LEU A 209 28.67 -9.82 5.63
N PHE A 210 27.58 -9.08 5.78
CA PHE A 210 26.24 -9.61 5.97
C PHE A 210 25.36 -9.27 4.77
N ARG A 211 24.54 -10.23 4.37
CA ARG A 211 23.48 -10.07 3.36
C ARG A 211 22.12 -10.14 4.04
N THR A 212 21.29 -9.12 3.81
CA THR A 212 19.88 -9.13 4.22
C THR A 212 19.10 -10.15 3.40
N ILE A 213 18.41 -11.07 4.08
CA ILE A 213 17.46 -12.02 3.49
C ILE A 213 16.04 -11.44 3.53
N SER A 214 15.65 -10.91 4.68
CA SER A 214 14.33 -10.34 4.91
C SER A 214 14.48 -9.01 5.64
N THR A 215 13.74 -8.00 5.20
CA THR A 215 13.66 -6.73 5.91
C THR A 215 12.88 -6.89 7.22
N ALA A 216 13.09 -5.96 8.14
CA ALA A 216 12.31 -5.95 9.37
C ALA A 216 10.82 -5.75 9.05
N HIS A 217 9.96 -6.46 9.78
CA HIS A 217 8.52 -6.37 9.60
C HIS A 217 7.75 -6.69 10.87
N LEU A 218 6.50 -6.25 10.89
CA LEU A 218 5.53 -6.44 11.95
C LEU A 218 4.24 -6.98 11.33
N LEU A 219 3.80 -8.13 11.81
CA LEU A 219 2.49 -8.68 11.51
C LEU A 219 1.54 -8.33 12.66
N ILE A 220 0.36 -7.80 12.37
CA ILE A 220 -0.68 -7.51 13.37
C ILE A 220 -1.94 -8.22 12.93
N VAL A 221 -2.54 -8.99 13.84
CA VAL A 221 -3.83 -9.63 13.63
C VAL A 221 -4.87 -8.89 14.45
N THR A 222 -5.89 -8.38 13.78
CA THR A 222 -7.07 -7.80 14.42
C THR A 222 -8.31 -8.65 14.17
N ASP A 223 -9.44 -8.27 14.76
CA ASP A 223 -10.74 -8.87 14.44
C ASP A 223 -11.29 -8.45 13.06
N LYS A 224 -10.69 -7.45 12.39
CA LYS A 224 -11.15 -6.95 11.08
C LYS A 224 -10.23 -7.34 9.92
N GLU A 225 -8.93 -7.27 10.15
CA GLU A 225 -7.90 -7.43 9.13
C GLU A 225 -6.58 -7.93 9.71
N VAL A 226 -5.73 -8.46 8.83
CA VAL A 226 -4.30 -8.65 9.06
C VAL A 226 -3.55 -7.48 8.45
N ILE A 227 -2.65 -6.89 9.24
CA ILE A 227 -1.82 -5.76 8.82
C ILE A 227 -0.38 -6.24 8.80
N LEU A 228 0.26 -6.19 7.63
CA LEU A 228 1.69 -6.41 7.49
C LEU A 228 2.40 -5.08 7.25
N ILE A 229 3.34 -4.73 8.12
CA ILE A 229 4.15 -3.52 8.01
C ILE A 229 5.59 -3.97 7.80
N ARG A 230 6.26 -3.48 6.75
CA ARG A 230 7.65 -3.85 6.44
C ARG A 230 8.48 -2.65 6.00
N ASP A 231 9.78 -2.73 6.21
CA ASP A 231 10.73 -1.85 5.51
C ASP A 231 10.75 -2.20 4.01
N ASP A 232 10.94 -1.20 3.14
CA ASP A 232 11.01 -1.46 1.70
C ASP A 232 12.31 -2.21 1.36
N PRO A 233 12.23 -3.43 0.78
CA PRO A 233 13.39 -4.22 0.38
C PRO A 233 14.27 -3.56 -0.69
N ARG A 234 13.77 -2.54 -1.39
CA ARG A 234 14.47 -1.77 -2.43
C ARG A 234 15.46 -0.77 -1.84
N ILE A 235 15.28 -0.37 -0.57
CA ILE A 235 16.23 0.52 0.13
C ILE A 235 17.34 -0.34 0.73
N LYS A 236 18.24 -0.83 -0.12
CA LYS A 236 19.48 -1.45 0.34
C LYS A 236 20.42 -0.35 0.84
N SER A 237 20.71 -0.38 2.14
CA SER A 237 21.94 0.15 2.74
C SER A 237 22.35 1.62 2.48
N VAL A 238 21.43 2.55 2.23
CA VAL A 238 21.78 3.99 2.26
C VAL A 238 21.64 4.50 3.71
N ARG A 239 22.76 4.86 4.34
CA ARG A 239 22.77 5.58 5.64
C ARG A 239 21.87 6.81 5.51
N GLY A 240 20.75 6.83 6.23
CA GLY A 240 19.77 7.94 6.23
C GLY A 240 18.45 7.67 5.52
N ALA A 241 18.33 6.65 4.66
CA ALA A 241 17.11 6.35 3.90
C ALA A 241 16.09 5.48 4.66
N ARG A 242 16.20 5.37 6.00
CA ARG A 242 15.35 4.51 6.83
C ARG A 242 13.95 5.08 7.11
N HIS A 243 13.59 6.21 6.50
CA HIS A 243 12.31 6.87 6.70
C HIS A 243 11.33 6.45 5.61
N GLY A 244 10.60 5.38 5.90
CA GLY A 244 9.57 4.85 5.03
C GLY A 244 9.07 3.48 5.49
N GLY A 245 7.96 3.03 4.95
CA GLY A 245 7.34 1.76 5.26
C GLY A 245 6.41 1.32 4.12
N VAL A 246 6.13 0.02 4.10
CA VAL A 246 5.09 -0.57 3.27
C VAL A 246 4.10 -1.26 4.19
N TRP A 247 2.85 -0.86 4.09
CA TRP A 247 1.72 -1.41 4.82
C TRP A 247 0.89 -2.22 3.84
N ARG A 248 0.49 -3.43 4.24
CA ARG A 248 -0.49 -4.23 3.52
C ARG A 248 -1.63 -4.56 4.47
N TYR A 249 -2.83 -4.13 4.09
CA TYR A 249 -4.07 -4.34 4.82
C TYR A 249 -4.85 -5.43 4.12
N ILE A 250 -5.07 -6.56 4.80
CA ILE A 250 -5.74 -7.74 4.26
C ILE A 250 -6.99 -7.99 5.12
N PRO A 251 -8.20 -7.68 4.63
CA PRO A 251 -9.43 -7.99 5.35
C PRO A 251 -9.49 -9.47 5.72
N ARG A 252 -10.02 -9.80 6.92
CA ARG A 252 -10.09 -11.21 7.35
C ARG A 252 -10.89 -12.09 6.40
N ARG A 253 -11.94 -11.54 5.78
CA ARG A 253 -12.75 -12.23 4.76
C ARG A 253 -11.95 -12.67 3.53
N SER A 254 -10.78 -12.09 3.31
CA SER A 254 -9.90 -12.40 2.19
C SER A 254 -8.87 -13.46 2.53
N LEU A 255 -8.79 -13.91 3.79
CA LEU A 255 -7.92 -14.99 4.24
C LEU A 255 -8.67 -16.32 4.19
N VAL A 256 -8.06 -17.30 3.53
CA VAL A 256 -8.58 -18.66 3.40
C VAL A 256 -7.95 -19.56 4.47
N ALA A 257 -6.63 -19.47 4.64
CA ALA A 257 -5.89 -20.20 5.65
C ALA A 257 -4.56 -19.50 5.95
N ALA A 258 -3.91 -19.91 7.05
CA ALA A 258 -2.50 -19.62 7.29
C ALA A 258 -1.70 -20.90 7.51
N GLU A 259 -0.55 -21.01 6.84
CA GLU A 259 0.33 -22.16 6.91
C GLU A 259 1.72 -21.74 7.39
N ILE A 260 2.39 -22.64 8.11
CA ILE A 260 3.80 -22.47 8.50
C ILE A 260 4.59 -23.60 7.84
N GLY A 261 5.59 -23.22 7.06
CA GLY A 261 6.53 -24.14 6.45
C GLY A 261 7.97 -23.81 6.83
N GLU A 262 8.84 -24.80 6.75
CA GLU A 262 10.28 -24.56 6.79
C GLU A 262 10.77 -23.97 5.46
N SER A 263 11.75 -23.08 5.55
CA SER A 263 12.41 -22.44 4.41
C SER A 263 13.92 -22.62 4.49
N THR A 264 14.61 -22.35 3.39
CA THR A 264 16.06 -22.53 3.31
C THR A 264 16.79 -21.69 4.35
N GLY A 265 17.81 -22.27 4.99
CA GLY A 265 18.71 -21.55 5.89
C GLY A 265 18.19 -21.37 7.31
N ASN A 266 17.48 -22.37 7.86
CA ASN A 266 16.88 -22.34 9.20
C ASN A 266 15.91 -21.15 9.37
N LEU A 267 15.07 -20.94 8.37
CA LEU A 267 14.02 -19.93 8.38
C LEU A 267 12.65 -20.60 8.34
N LEU A 268 11.65 -19.84 8.76
CA LEU A 268 10.25 -20.24 8.69
C LEU A 268 9.55 -19.31 7.70
N THR A 269 8.59 -19.86 6.96
CA THR A 269 7.68 -19.07 6.13
C THR A 269 6.28 -19.22 6.70
N MET A 270 5.66 -18.09 7.07
CA MET A 270 4.21 -18.03 7.22
C MET A 270 3.61 -17.66 5.87
N THR A 271 2.80 -18.55 5.31
CA THR A 271 2.07 -18.33 4.07
C THR A 271 0.62 -18.03 4.39
N LEU A 272 0.17 -16.81 4.08
CA LEU A 272 -1.24 -16.45 4.15
C LEU A 272 -1.89 -16.78 2.81
N LEU A 273 -2.77 -17.78 2.79
CA LEU A 273 -3.57 -18.12 1.63
C LEU A 273 -4.73 -17.13 1.54
N LEU A 274 -4.87 -16.50 0.38
CA LEU A 274 -5.86 -15.47 0.11
C LEU A 274 -6.93 -16.00 -0.85
N THR A 275 -8.06 -15.31 -0.91
CA THR A 275 -9.03 -15.51 -2.00
C THR A 275 -8.37 -15.33 -3.38
N ASP A 276 -9.00 -15.88 -4.41
CA ASP A 276 -8.52 -15.82 -5.80
C ASP A 276 -7.17 -16.54 -6.02
N ASN A 277 -6.89 -17.57 -5.22
CA ASN A 277 -5.64 -18.35 -5.22
C ASN A 277 -4.39 -17.49 -4.97
N GLY A 278 -4.55 -16.30 -4.38
CA GLY A 278 -3.44 -15.47 -3.97
C GLY A 278 -2.74 -16.07 -2.75
N HIS A 279 -1.45 -15.76 -2.58
CA HIS A 279 -0.74 -16.05 -1.34
C HIS A 279 0.19 -14.90 -0.98
N LEU A 280 0.57 -14.83 0.29
CA LEU A 280 1.58 -13.92 0.80
C LEU A 280 2.51 -14.67 1.74
N ASP A 281 3.77 -14.75 1.34
CA ASP A 281 4.82 -15.36 2.14
C ASP A 281 5.53 -14.31 3.01
N ILE A 282 5.70 -14.65 4.28
CA ILE A 282 6.34 -13.82 5.29
C ILE A 282 7.42 -14.66 5.97
N LEU A 283 8.68 -14.22 5.87
CA LEU A 283 9.83 -14.95 6.40
C LEU A 283 10.10 -14.58 7.85
N PHE A 284 10.25 -15.58 8.70
CA PHE A 284 10.59 -15.43 10.10
C PHE A 284 11.84 -16.23 10.46
N ALA A 285 12.53 -15.81 11.51
CA ALA A 285 13.61 -16.58 12.09
C ALA A 285 13.03 -17.74 12.93
N THR A 286 13.75 -18.85 13.07
CA THR A 286 13.26 -20.05 13.77
C THR A 286 12.98 -19.81 15.26
N GLU A 287 13.58 -18.79 15.86
CA GLU A 287 13.28 -18.36 17.23
C GLU A 287 11.82 -17.88 17.40
N GLN A 288 11.15 -17.54 16.29
CA GLN A 288 9.73 -17.15 16.29
C GLN A 288 8.76 -18.33 16.19
N GLN A 289 9.24 -19.59 16.09
CA GLN A 289 8.38 -20.77 15.88
C GLN A 289 7.16 -20.79 16.80
N HIS A 290 7.38 -20.65 18.11
CA HIS A 290 6.29 -20.68 19.08
C HIS A 290 5.28 -19.54 18.86
N ALA A 291 5.76 -18.31 18.69
CA ALA A 291 4.90 -17.15 18.49
C ALA A 291 4.14 -17.21 17.15
N LEU A 292 4.75 -17.80 16.11
CA LEU A 292 4.09 -18.06 14.84
C LEU A 292 2.99 -19.09 14.98
N SER A 293 3.24 -20.21 15.65
CA SER A 293 2.23 -21.24 15.89
C SER A 293 1.03 -20.69 16.66
N GLU A 294 1.24 -19.85 17.67
CA GLU A 294 0.15 -19.18 18.38
C GLU A 294 -0.59 -18.18 17.49
N THR A 295 0.12 -17.45 16.63
CA THR A 295 -0.49 -16.52 15.68
C THR A 295 -1.32 -17.26 14.60
N GLN A 296 -0.82 -18.38 14.10
CA GLN A 296 -1.50 -19.20 13.10
C GLN A 296 -2.86 -19.71 13.60
N LYS A 297 -2.96 -20.12 14.87
CA LYS A 297 -4.22 -20.56 15.50
C LYS A 297 -5.30 -19.47 15.55
N LEU A 298 -4.92 -18.20 15.39
CA LEU A 298 -5.83 -17.05 15.41
C LEU A 298 -6.27 -16.61 14.00
N LEU A 299 -5.70 -17.25 12.98
CA LEU A 299 -6.05 -17.09 11.57
C LEU A 299 -6.96 -18.26 11.15
N PRO A 300 -7.78 -18.09 10.11
CA PRO A 300 -8.65 -19.16 9.61
C PRO A 300 -7.86 -20.40 9.17
#